data_AF-A0A5E4JV21-F1
#
_entry.id   AF-A0A5E4JV21-F1
#
_cell.length_a   1.000
_cell.length_b   1.000
_cell.length_c   1.000
_cell.angle_alpha   90.00
_cell.angle_beta   90.00
_cell.angle_gamma   90.00
#
_symmetry.space_group_name_H-M   'P 1'
#
loop_
_entity.id
_entity.type
_entity.pdbx_description
1 polymer ?
#
loop_
_entity_poly.entity_id
_entity_poly.type
_entity_poly.pdbx_seq_one_letter_code
_entity_poly.pdbx_strand_id
1 'polypeptide(L)'
;MIEELEQGRLPEEEKWKAHIEELCKQIKPTCEEEVKKALLSAVEKRIPKEKFGLFLSGGVDSSLLALILKKFTDNFVCYSVGIKGSHDLEAAEYAAKKLKLNWVHKEYSVEETEKLLKKTAKLFDKPDVINVGVGSVFVAAKELADVKIFFSGLGSE
;
A
#
# COMPACT_ATOMS: atom_id res chain seq x y z
N MET A 1 -3.30 -13.61 -19.18
CA MET A 1 -3.69 -12.48 -18.31
C MET A 1 -2.95 -12.48 -16.97
N ILE A 2 -3.24 -13.38 -16.01
CA ILE A 2 -2.53 -13.39 -14.70
C ILE A 2 -1.03 -13.62 -14.90
N GLU A 3 -0.65 -14.59 -15.72
CA GLU A 3 0.76 -14.87 -16.06
C GLU A 3 1.46 -13.70 -16.77
N GLU A 4 0.72 -12.86 -17.51
CA GLU A 4 1.29 -11.67 -18.18
C GLU A 4 1.61 -10.60 -17.15
N LEU A 5 0.69 -10.36 -16.20
CA LEU A 5 0.88 -9.44 -15.08
C LEU A 5 2.03 -9.88 -14.18
N GLU A 6 2.16 -11.18 -13.89
CA GLU A 6 3.27 -11.75 -13.11
C GLU A 6 4.63 -11.54 -13.80
N GLN A 7 4.64 -11.42 -15.13
CA GLN A 7 5.82 -11.12 -15.93
C GLN A 7 6.01 -9.61 -16.18
N GLY A 8 5.25 -8.75 -15.50
CA GLY A 8 5.33 -7.30 -15.63
C GLY A 8 4.79 -6.76 -16.96
N ARG A 9 3.99 -7.53 -17.68
CA ARG A 9 3.35 -7.12 -18.94
C ARG A 9 1.89 -6.79 -18.72
N LEU A 10 1.43 -5.66 -19.26
CA LEU A 10 0.02 -5.31 -19.25
C LEU A 10 -0.74 -6.20 -20.24
N PRO A 11 -1.87 -6.81 -19.84
CA PRO A 11 -2.71 -7.57 -20.77
C PRO A 11 -3.37 -6.62 -21.78
N GLU A 12 -3.72 -7.15 -22.96
CA GLU A 12 -4.52 -6.42 -23.94
C GLU A 12 -5.86 -5.97 -23.32
N GLU A 13 -6.30 -4.76 -23.67
CA GLU A 13 -7.50 -4.14 -23.09
C GLU A 13 -8.75 -5.02 -23.27
N GLU A 14 -8.92 -5.66 -24.43
CA GLU A 14 -10.04 -6.57 -24.69
C GLU A 14 -10.02 -7.80 -23.79
N LYS A 15 -8.83 -8.39 -23.56
CA LYS A 15 -8.67 -9.53 -22.64
C LYS A 15 -8.98 -9.13 -21.21
N TRP A 16 -8.55 -7.93 -20.80
CA TRP A 16 -8.87 -7.39 -19.48
C TRP A 16 -10.38 -7.18 -19.30
N LYS A 17 -11.03 -6.51 -20.27
CA LYS A 17 -12.49 -6.27 -20.24
C LYS A 17 -13.27 -7.58 -20.17
N ALA A 18 -12.93 -8.56 -21.00
CA ALA A 18 -13.58 -9.87 -21.00
C ALA A 18 -13.42 -10.59 -19.65
N HIS A 19 -12.25 -10.48 -19.01
CA HIS A 19 -12.04 -11.04 -17.68
C HIS A 19 -12.89 -10.36 -16.60
N ILE A 20 -12.97 -9.02 -16.63
CA ILE A 20 -13.81 -8.26 -15.70
C ILE A 20 -15.29 -8.64 -15.88
N GLU A 21 -15.78 -8.73 -17.12
CA GLU A 21 -17.17 -9.15 -17.39
C GLU A 21 -17.46 -10.55 -16.86
N GLU A 22 -16.50 -11.47 -16.99
CA GLU A 22 -16.64 -12.83 -16.46
C GLU A 22 -16.69 -12.83 -14.92
N LEU A 23 -15.83 -12.06 -14.27
CA LEU A 23 -15.88 -11.87 -12.81
C LEU A 23 -17.23 -11.29 -12.37
N CYS A 24 -17.76 -10.30 -13.10
CA CYS A 24 -19.05 -9.70 -12.80
C CYS A 24 -20.22 -10.71 -12.83
N LYS A 25 -20.18 -11.68 -13.74
CA LYS A 25 -21.19 -12.76 -13.81
C LYS A 25 -21.10 -13.74 -12.64
N GLN A 26 -19.94 -13.81 -11.99
CA GLN A 26 -19.68 -14.68 -10.86
C GLN A 26 -19.93 -13.99 -9.51
N ILE A 27 -20.28 -12.70 -9.51
CA ILE A 27 -20.64 -11.97 -8.29
C ILE A 27 -21.89 -12.61 -7.69
N LYS A 28 -21.70 -13.22 -6.52
CA LYS A 28 -22.78 -13.65 -5.65
C LYS A 28 -22.81 -12.75 -4.42
N PRO A 29 -23.99 -12.55 -3.78
CA PRO A 29 -24.03 -11.96 -2.46
C PRO A 29 -23.10 -12.76 -1.55
N THR A 30 -22.06 -12.10 -1.07
CA THR A 30 -21.05 -12.73 -0.21
C THR A 30 -21.25 -12.24 1.21
N CYS A 31 -21.04 -13.12 2.18
CA CYS A 31 -21.17 -12.76 3.59
C CYS A 31 -19.87 -12.17 4.15
N GLU A 32 -19.96 -11.45 5.27
CA GLU A 32 -18.80 -10.87 5.96
C GLU A 32 -17.69 -11.91 6.21
N GLU A 33 -18.06 -13.14 6.59
CA GLU A 33 -17.11 -14.22 6.86
C GLU A 33 -16.39 -14.73 5.61
N GLU A 34 -17.03 -14.68 4.44
CA GLU A 34 -16.37 -15.02 3.18
C GLU A 34 -15.36 -13.95 2.77
N VAL A 35 -15.72 -12.67 2.87
CA VAL A 35 -14.78 -11.55 2.61
C VAL A 35 -13.59 -11.63 3.54
N LYS A 36 -13.83 -11.84 4.83
CA LYS A 36 -12.79 -11.98 5.85
C LYS A 36 -11.85 -13.15 5.53
N LYS A 37 -12.37 -14.32 5.19
CA LYS A 37 -11.55 -15.49 4.80
C LYS A 37 -10.73 -15.20 3.54
N ALA A 38 -11.35 -14.60 2.53
CA ALA A 38 -10.66 -14.24 1.29
C ALA A 38 -9.54 -13.24 1.53
N LEU A 39 -9.79 -12.19 2.32
CA LEU A 39 -8.79 -11.17 2.67
C LEU A 39 -7.63 -11.76 3.48
N LEU A 40 -7.94 -12.55 4.53
CA LEU A 40 -6.90 -13.22 5.32
C LEU A 40 -6.02 -14.12 4.44
N SER A 41 -6.63 -14.93 3.57
CA SER A 41 -5.89 -15.81 2.66
C SER A 41 -5.07 -15.02 1.63
N ALA A 42 -5.62 -13.91 1.11
CA ALA A 42 -4.94 -13.08 0.12
C ALA A 42 -3.70 -12.40 0.70
N VAL A 43 -3.77 -11.94 1.95
CA VAL A 43 -2.64 -11.35 2.66
C VAL A 43 -1.60 -12.42 2.98
N GLU A 44 -2.01 -13.53 3.60
CA GLU A 44 -1.11 -14.63 3.97
C GLU A 44 -0.26 -15.13 2.78
N LYS A 45 -0.90 -15.34 1.62
CA LYS A 45 -0.22 -15.80 0.39
C LYS A 45 0.84 -14.83 -0.14
N ARG A 46 0.77 -13.55 0.22
CA ARG A 46 1.69 -12.50 -0.25
C ARG A 46 2.81 -12.19 0.74
N ILE A 47 2.76 -12.74 1.96
CA ILE A 47 3.79 -12.50 2.97
C ILE A 47 5.12 -13.10 2.47
N PRO A 48 6.17 -12.28 2.28
CA PRO A 48 7.48 -12.77 1.88
C PRO A 48 8.23 -13.40 3.06
N LYS A 49 9.27 -14.18 2.74
CA LYS A 49 10.18 -14.73 3.76
C LYS A 49 11.15 -13.70 4.33
N GLU A 50 11.52 -12.71 3.53
CA GLU A 50 12.41 -11.61 3.94
C GLU A 50 11.65 -10.49 4.67
N LYS A 51 12.39 -9.58 5.32
CA LYS A 51 11.80 -8.39 5.94
C LYS A 51 11.11 -7.52 4.90
N PHE A 52 9.95 -6.98 5.25
CA PHE A 52 9.17 -6.13 4.36
C PHE A 52 8.58 -4.93 5.10
N GLY A 53 8.12 -3.95 4.32
CA GLY A 53 7.49 -2.74 4.83
C GLY A 53 5.97 -2.77 4.69
N LEU A 54 5.30 -1.96 5.49
CA LEU A 54 3.90 -1.60 5.30
C LEU A 54 3.79 -0.07 5.31
N PHE A 55 3.16 0.51 4.30
CA PHE A 55 2.79 1.92 4.35
C PHE A 55 1.57 2.09 5.27
N LEU A 56 1.75 2.83 6.37
CA LEU A 56 0.72 3.07 7.38
C LEU A 56 0.28 4.53 7.34
N SER A 57 -0.97 4.80 6.95
CA SER A 57 -1.55 6.14 6.98
C SER A 57 -2.38 6.41 8.25
N GLY A 58 -2.68 5.36 9.02
CA GLY A 58 -3.65 5.44 10.13
C GLY A 58 -5.12 5.30 9.70
N GLY A 59 -5.39 5.28 8.38
CA GLY A 59 -6.70 4.96 7.84
C GLY A 59 -7.11 3.49 8.06
N VAL A 60 -8.38 3.19 7.79
CA VAL A 60 -8.95 1.85 8.01
C VAL A 60 -8.24 0.77 7.21
N ASP A 61 -7.88 1.04 5.96
CA ASP A 61 -7.29 0.04 5.05
C ASP A 61 -5.91 -0.42 5.51
N SER A 62 -4.99 0.55 5.70
CA SER A 62 -3.62 0.26 6.11
C SER A 62 -3.57 -0.30 7.55
N SER A 63 -4.46 0.16 8.44
CA SER A 63 -4.55 -0.34 9.81
C SER A 63 -5.11 -1.76 9.88
N LEU A 64 -6.13 -2.09 9.07
CA LEU A 64 -6.65 -3.44 8.96
C LEU A 64 -5.59 -4.38 8.38
N LEU A 65 -4.86 -3.95 7.36
CA LEU A 65 -3.77 -4.73 6.78
C LEU A 65 -2.65 -4.96 7.79
N ALA A 66 -2.28 -3.95 8.58
CA ALA A 66 -1.32 -4.10 9.68
C ALA A 66 -1.77 -5.13 10.73
N LEU A 67 -3.05 -5.06 11.11
CA LEU A 67 -3.65 -6.00 12.06
C LEU A 67 -3.61 -7.43 11.51
N ILE A 68 -3.95 -7.63 10.24
CA ILE A 68 -3.93 -8.94 9.60
C ILE A 68 -2.50 -9.47 9.52
N LEU A 69 -1.53 -8.68 9.02
CA LEU A 69 -0.13 -9.09 8.92
C LEU A 69 0.42 -9.54 10.26
N LYS A 70 0.12 -8.79 11.33
CA LYS A 70 0.54 -9.11 12.70
C LYS A 70 0.00 -10.45 13.22
N LYS A 71 -1.12 -10.95 12.69
CA LYS A 71 -1.61 -12.30 13.05
C LYS A 71 -0.72 -13.41 12.50
N PHE A 72 -0.03 -13.14 11.40
CA PHE A 72 0.78 -14.14 10.69
C PHE A 72 2.28 -13.98 10.97
N THR A 73 2.77 -12.76 11.20
CA THR A 73 4.20 -12.50 11.39
C THR A 73 4.47 -11.13 12.04
N ASP A 74 5.59 -11.01 12.73
CA ASP A 74 6.17 -9.74 13.20
C ASP A 74 7.35 -9.27 12.30
N ASN A 75 7.57 -9.91 11.15
CA ASN A 75 8.70 -9.65 10.26
C ASN A 75 8.53 -8.41 9.35
N PHE A 76 7.85 -7.38 9.85
CA PHE A 76 7.58 -6.16 9.09
C PHE A 76 7.73 -4.90 9.94
N VAL A 77 7.95 -3.78 9.26
CA VAL A 77 8.02 -2.45 9.85
C VAL A 77 7.01 -1.55 9.15
N CYS A 78 6.26 -0.77 9.92
CA CYS A 78 5.35 0.22 9.39
C CYS A 78 6.07 1.54 9.13
N TYR A 79 5.78 2.16 7.99
CA TYR A 79 6.39 3.42 7.57
C TYR A 79 5.32 4.46 7.28
N SER A 80 5.53 5.67 7.82
CA SER A 80 4.66 6.83 7.59
C SER A 80 5.48 8.06 7.28
N VAL A 81 4.96 8.90 6.39
CA VAL A 81 5.57 10.19 6.06
C VAL A 81 4.49 11.24 6.02
N GLY A 82 4.87 12.47 6.34
CA GLY A 82 3.96 13.60 6.30
C GLY A 82 4.71 14.90 6.46
N ILE A 83 4.02 16.01 6.28
CA ILE A 83 4.54 17.33 6.66
C ILE A 83 4.32 17.55 8.16
N LYS A 84 5.04 18.52 8.72
CA LYS A 84 4.89 18.90 10.14
C LYS A 84 3.43 19.24 10.46
N GLY A 85 2.87 18.60 11.48
CA GLY A 85 1.47 18.76 11.89
C GLY A 85 0.45 18.04 10.99
N SER A 86 0.88 17.07 10.18
CA SER A 86 -0.03 16.25 9.39
C SER A 86 -0.91 15.36 10.27
N HIS A 87 -2.22 15.43 10.06
CA HIS A 87 -3.19 14.51 10.69
C HIS A 87 -2.94 13.04 10.36
N ASP A 88 -2.37 12.73 9.19
CA ASP A 88 -2.05 11.35 8.81
C ASP A 88 -0.95 10.76 9.71
N LEU A 89 0.01 11.58 10.15
CA LEU A 89 1.05 11.12 11.08
C LEU A 89 0.47 10.89 12.48
N GLU A 90 -0.46 11.74 12.93
CA GLU A 90 -1.17 11.57 14.21
C GLU A 90 -2.00 10.27 14.20
N ALA A 91 -2.73 10.02 13.11
CA ALA A 91 -3.53 8.81 12.92
C ALA A 91 -2.65 7.55 12.85
N ALA A 92 -1.56 7.61 12.09
CA ALA A 92 -0.60 6.52 11.99
C ALA A 92 0.07 6.21 13.34
N GLU A 93 0.43 7.24 14.11
CA GLU A 93 0.98 7.09 15.46
C GLU A 93 -0.03 6.41 16.39
N TYR A 94 -1.29 6.86 16.35
CA TYR A 94 -2.36 6.25 17.13
C TYR A 94 -2.52 4.76 16.80
N ALA A 95 -2.60 4.42 15.51
CA ALA A 95 -2.72 3.04 15.04
C ALA A 95 -1.50 2.20 15.46
N ALA A 96 -0.29 2.73 15.29
CA ALA A 96 0.95 2.06 15.68
C ALA A 96 1.00 1.75 17.18
N LYS A 97 0.66 2.72 18.03
CA LYS A 97 0.59 2.54 19.48
C LYS A 97 -0.49 1.53 19.88
N LYS A 98 -1.69 1.68 19.32
CA LYS A 98 -2.85 0.82 19.65
C LYS A 98 -2.60 -0.63 19.28
N LEU A 99 -2.03 -0.86 18.10
CA LEU A 99 -1.73 -2.18 17.57
C LEU A 99 -0.35 -2.70 17.97
N LYS A 100 0.45 -1.93 18.73
CA LYS A 100 1.83 -2.25 19.15
C LYS A 100 2.71 -2.63 17.95
N LEU A 101 2.72 -1.79 16.92
CA LEU A 101 3.47 -2.00 15.68
C LEU A 101 4.88 -1.41 15.81
N ASN A 102 5.86 -2.05 15.17
CA ASN A 102 7.15 -1.41 14.94
C ASN A 102 6.96 -0.34 13.86
N TRP A 103 7.17 0.92 14.21
CA TRP A 103 6.78 2.06 13.39
C TRP A 103 7.89 3.08 13.27
N VAL A 104 8.19 3.46 12.04
CA VAL A 104 9.17 4.48 11.66
C VAL A 104 8.43 5.57 10.91
N HIS A 105 8.70 6.82 11.25
CA HIS A 105 8.11 7.95 10.55
C HIS A 105 9.14 9.05 10.27
N LYS A 106 8.81 9.91 9.31
CA LYS A 106 9.55 11.13 9.03
C LYS A 106 8.61 12.28 8.70
N GLU A 107 8.85 13.41 9.33
CA GLU A 107 8.30 14.70 8.91
C GLU A 107 9.18 15.33 7.84
N TYR A 108 8.56 15.83 6.77
CA TYR A 108 9.22 16.53 5.67
C TYR A 108 8.98 18.03 5.77
N SER A 109 10.04 18.82 5.55
CA SER A 109 9.90 20.26 5.34
C SER A 109 9.30 20.57 3.96
N VAL A 110 8.90 21.83 3.74
CA VAL A 110 8.42 22.27 2.42
C VAL A 110 9.49 22.10 1.36
N GLU A 111 10.74 22.43 1.68
CA GLU A 111 11.89 22.31 0.77
C GLU A 111 12.23 20.85 0.46
N GLU A 112 12.15 19.94 1.45
CA GLU A 112 12.32 18.50 1.21
C GLU A 112 11.19 17.95 0.34
N THR A 113 9.95 18.39 0.59
CA THR A 113 8.77 17.99 -0.19
C THR A 113 8.90 18.44 -1.64
N GLU A 114 9.37 19.67 -1.90
CA GLU A 114 9.59 20.16 -3.26
C GLU A 114 10.65 19.33 -4.01
N LYS A 115 11.75 18.97 -3.34
CA LYS A 115 12.79 18.09 -3.91
C LYS A 115 12.25 16.70 -4.21
N LEU A 116 11.45 16.15 -3.30
CA LEU A 116 10.80 14.86 -3.46
C LEU A 116 9.84 14.85 -4.64
N LEU A 117 8.97 15.86 -4.78
CA LEU A 117 8.06 16.01 -5.91
C LEU A 117 8.83 16.05 -7.24
N LYS A 118 9.91 16.84 -7.31
CA LYS A 118 10.78 16.91 -8.51
C LYS A 118 11.46 15.57 -8.81
N LYS A 119 11.84 14.81 -7.79
CA LYS A 119 12.44 13.48 -7.94
C LYS A 119 11.39 12.48 -8.45
N THR A 120 10.21 12.46 -7.84
CA THR A 120 9.11 11.56 -8.20
C THR A 120 8.60 11.85 -9.60
N ALA A 121 8.47 13.11 -10.01
CA ALA A 121 8.02 13.48 -11.35
C ALA A 121 8.90 12.88 -12.46
N LYS A 122 10.20 12.69 -12.21
CA LYS A 122 11.14 12.06 -13.15
C LYS A 122 10.96 10.55 -13.29
N LEU A 123 10.16 9.92 -12.42
CA LEU A 123 9.85 8.49 -12.48
C LEU A 123 8.69 8.17 -13.44
N PHE A 124 7.93 9.19 -13.87
CA PHE A 124 6.78 9.03 -14.74
C PHE A 124 7.09 9.55 -16.15
N ASP A 125 6.66 8.83 -17.18
CA ASP A 125 6.75 9.29 -18.57
C ASP A 125 5.89 10.53 -18.83
N LYS A 126 4.74 10.60 -18.15
CA LYS A 126 3.80 11.72 -18.18
C LYS A 126 3.42 12.10 -16.75
N PRO A 127 4.19 12.97 -16.08
CA PRO A 127 3.89 13.37 -14.71
C PRO A 127 2.66 14.29 -14.68
N ASP A 128 1.73 13.98 -13.77
CA ASP A 128 0.61 14.84 -13.41
C ASP A 128 0.51 14.99 -11.89
N VAL A 129 -0.35 15.89 -11.42
CA VAL A 129 -0.47 16.25 -10.01
C VAL A 129 -0.86 15.06 -9.14
N ILE A 130 -1.73 14.17 -9.64
CA ILE A 130 -2.23 13.03 -8.87
C ILE A 130 -1.14 11.98 -8.75
N ASN A 131 -0.56 11.56 -9.88
CA ASN A 131 0.45 10.51 -9.90
C ASN A 131 1.73 10.93 -9.17
N VAL A 132 2.15 12.18 -9.31
CA VAL A 132 3.31 12.70 -8.58
C VAL A 132 2.99 12.87 -7.09
N GLY A 133 1.81 13.38 -6.74
CA GLY A 133 1.41 13.53 -5.34
C GLY A 133 1.39 12.20 -4.59
N VAL A 134 0.68 11.21 -5.13
CA VAL A 134 0.61 9.86 -4.54
C VAL A 134 2.00 9.21 -4.57
N GLY A 135 2.67 9.22 -5.72
CA GLY A 135 3.99 8.62 -5.90
C GLY A 135 5.04 9.18 -4.95
N SER A 136 4.96 10.46 -4.57
CA SER A 136 5.92 11.07 -3.64
C SER A 136 5.81 10.49 -2.24
N VAL A 137 4.60 10.18 -1.76
CA VAL A 137 4.40 9.52 -0.47
C VAL A 137 5.08 8.14 -0.46
N PHE A 138 4.89 7.35 -1.54
CA PHE A 138 5.54 6.05 -1.69
C PHE A 138 7.06 6.15 -1.73
N VAL A 139 7.60 7.09 -2.53
CA VAL A 139 9.06 7.28 -2.65
C VAL A 139 9.65 7.70 -1.30
N ALA A 140 9.03 8.64 -0.60
CA ALA A 140 9.50 9.10 0.71
C ALA A 140 9.48 7.99 1.75
N ALA A 141 8.38 7.26 1.88
CA ALA A 141 8.29 6.17 2.85
C ALA A 141 9.26 5.02 2.52
N LYS A 142 9.46 4.72 1.23
CA LYS A 142 10.46 3.75 0.78
C LYS A 142 11.88 4.17 1.12
N GLU A 143 12.21 5.47 1.11
CA GLU A 143 13.54 5.97 1.48
C GLU A 143 13.88 5.78 2.96
N LEU A 144 12.88 5.61 3.84
CA LEU A 144 13.08 5.30 5.26
C LEU A 144 13.45 3.84 5.52
N ALA A 145 13.36 3.00 4.50
CA ALA A 145 13.30 1.55 4.65
C ALA A 145 14.37 0.87 3.81
N ASP A 146 15.12 -0.03 4.45
CA ASP A 146 16.09 -0.91 3.79
C ASP A 146 15.46 -2.26 3.43
N VAL A 147 14.31 -2.21 2.74
CA VAL A 147 13.56 -3.38 2.27
C VAL A 147 13.09 -3.15 0.84
N LYS A 148 12.81 -4.26 0.15
CA LYS A 148 12.40 -4.24 -1.28
C LYS A 148 10.90 -4.40 -1.47
N ILE A 149 10.24 -5.08 -0.53
CA ILE A 149 8.82 -5.46 -0.63
C ILE A 149 8.02 -4.60 0.33
N PHE A 150 6.92 -4.05 -0.16
CA PHE A 150 6.01 -3.24 0.63
C PHE A 150 4.56 -3.69 0.43
N PHE A 151 3.78 -3.62 1.50
CA PHE A 151 2.34 -3.71 1.48
C PHE A 151 1.74 -2.30 1.50
N SER A 152 0.58 -2.15 0.86
CA SER A 152 -0.20 -0.91 0.81
C SER A 152 -1.68 -1.23 0.90
N GLY A 153 -2.46 -0.31 1.50
CA GLY A 153 -3.92 -0.36 1.49
C GLY A 153 -4.56 0.27 0.24
N LEU A 154 -3.76 0.69 -0.74
CA LEU A 154 -4.26 1.31 -1.98
C LEU A 154 -5.17 0.34 -2.76
N GLY A 155 -6.30 0.85 -3.28
CA GLY A 155 -7.27 0.08 -4.06
C GLY A 155 -8.37 -0.58 -3.24
N SER A 156 -8.52 -0.20 -1.96
CA SER A 156 -9.65 -0.60 -1.11
C SER A 156 -10.96 0.15 -1.45
N GLU A 157 -10.83 1.39 -1.95
CA GLU A 157 -11.93 2.28 -2.37
C GLU A 157 -12.46 1.98 -3.78
#